data_AF-A0A0M3HSW8-F1
#
_entry.id   AF-A0A0M3HSW8-F1
#
_cell.length_a   1.000
_cell.length_b   1.000
_cell.length_c   1.000
_cell.angle_alpha   90.00
_cell.angle_beta   90.00
_cell.angle_gamma   90.00
#
_symmetry.space_group_name_H-M   'P 1'
#
loop_
_entity.id
_entity.type
_entity.pdbx_description
1 polymer ?
#
loop_
_entity_poly.entity_id
_entity_poly.type
_entity_poly.pdbx_seq_one_letter_code
_entity_poly.pdbx_strand_id
1 'polypeptide(L)'
;MKVVYRNVNNQEERPHEELLRRAQREEVTDGGDRDEPLDFESLAESTLPPIDPEKQLQNILDCILPPRIYESEGKVWRERASIVPATRHDIAETQERFELELRNRKAKPFGICPIRRDIYDQLFGCDEGAEEKTSGKTCWAINAHFTDELIRQVSVNCAERGLMLLRVRDELRLTLFSYEHVLESAIAYGIRKSLATEHQQTTAVVERDQLQEHNKQLLAKVF
;
A
#
# COMPACT_ATOMS: atom_id res chain seq x y z
N MET A 1 39.35 -4.04 25.56
CA MET A 1 39.28 -2.56 25.64
C MET A 1 40.04 -1.97 24.47
N LYS A 2 39.32 -1.57 23.42
CA LYS A 2 39.71 -0.60 22.38
C LYS A 2 38.43 -0.21 21.65
N VAL A 3 37.95 0.99 22.00
CA VAL A 3 36.85 1.70 21.37
C VAL A 3 37.36 2.21 20.02
N VAL A 4 36.62 1.97 18.95
CA VAL A 4 36.79 2.70 17.68
C VAL A 4 35.40 3.10 17.21
N TYR A 5 35.28 4.39 16.91
CA TYR A 5 34.05 5.17 16.81
C TYR A 5 33.16 4.77 15.62
N ARG A 6 31.84 4.81 15.83
CA ARG A 6 30.84 4.92 14.77
C ARG A 6 31.08 6.23 14.03
N ASN A 7 31.37 6.16 12.74
CA ASN A 7 31.22 7.32 11.88
C ASN A 7 29.75 7.42 11.44
N VAL A 8 29.14 8.47 11.92
CA VAL A 8 27.85 9.04 11.52
C VAL A 8 28.17 9.96 10.33
N ASN A 9 27.31 9.95 9.31
CA ASN A 9 27.36 10.74 8.07
C ASN A 9 28.07 10.09 6.87
N ASN A 10 27.28 9.40 6.06
CA ASN A 10 27.16 9.75 4.65
C ASN A 10 25.73 9.37 4.20
N GLN A 11 24.83 10.35 4.23
CA GLN A 11 23.56 10.30 3.52
C GLN A 11 23.87 10.38 2.02
N GLU A 12 24.18 9.25 1.41
CA GLU A 12 23.92 9.06 -0.01
C GLU A 12 22.45 8.63 -0.12
N GLU A 13 21.56 9.62 -0.10
CA GLU A 13 20.17 9.42 -0.52
C GLU A 13 20.18 9.05 -2.01
N ARG A 14 19.95 7.75 -2.27
CA ARG A 14 19.95 7.14 -3.61
C ARG A 14 18.98 7.88 -4.54
N PRO A 15 19.45 8.57 -5.60
CA PRO A 15 18.58 9.32 -6.52
C PRO A 15 17.82 8.45 -7.53
N HIS A 16 17.81 7.12 -7.40
CA HIS A 16 17.44 6.19 -8.49
C HIS A 16 16.29 5.22 -8.19
N GLU A 17 15.55 5.36 -7.09
CA GLU A 17 14.44 4.44 -6.76
C GLU A 17 13.04 4.96 -7.12
N GLU A 18 12.97 6.15 -7.71
CA GLU A 18 11.70 6.82 -8.01
C GLU A 18 11.28 6.60 -9.46
N LEU A 19 10.24 5.77 -9.68
CA LEU A 19 9.76 5.46 -11.04
C LEU A 19 8.73 6.48 -11.56
N LEU A 20 8.13 7.28 -10.68
CA LEU A 20 7.20 8.33 -11.08
C LEU A 20 7.98 9.52 -11.62
N ARG A 21 7.67 9.95 -12.85
CA ARG A 21 8.25 11.18 -13.40
C ARG A 21 7.66 12.40 -12.68
N ARG A 22 8.43 13.00 -11.78
CA ARG A 22 8.04 14.22 -11.06
C ARG A 22 8.34 15.48 -11.86
N ALA A 23 7.49 16.50 -11.69
CA ALA A 23 7.75 17.85 -12.16
C ALA A 23 8.80 18.56 -11.28
N GLN A 24 9.19 19.79 -11.64
CA GLN A 24 10.11 20.62 -10.85
C GLN A 24 9.60 20.76 -9.41
N ARG A 25 10.52 20.65 -8.43
CA ARG A 25 10.26 20.87 -7.01
C ARG A 25 9.88 22.31 -6.78
N GLU A 26 8.75 22.54 -6.12
CA GLU A 26 8.35 23.88 -5.70
C GLU A 26 8.49 24.01 -4.18
N GLU A 27 9.18 25.07 -3.76
CA GLU A 27 9.18 25.51 -2.37
C GLU A 27 7.79 26.04 -2.06
N VAL A 28 7.12 25.48 -1.05
CA VAL A 28 5.83 25.98 -0.58
C VAL A 28 6.11 27.28 0.16
N THR A 29 6.14 28.39 -0.58
CA THR A 29 6.12 29.72 0.03
C THR A 29 4.74 29.95 0.60
N ASP A 30 4.65 30.32 1.89
CA ASP A 30 3.43 30.65 2.65
C ASP A 30 2.65 31.89 2.11
N GLY A 31 2.84 32.24 0.84
CA GLY A 31 2.26 33.38 0.18
C GLY A 31 1.60 32.98 -1.13
N GLY A 32 0.28 32.78 -1.09
CA GLY A 32 -0.57 32.89 -2.28
C GLY A 32 -1.25 31.61 -2.74
N ASP A 33 -2.09 31.04 -1.89
CA ASP A 33 -3.39 30.45 -2.27
C ASP A 33 -4.21 30.34 -0.98
N ARG A 34 -4.54 31.51 -0.40
CA ARG A 34 -5.73 31.56 0.45
C ARG A 34 -6.87 31.44 -0.54
N ASP A 35 -7.53 30.29 -0.57
CA ASP A 35 -8.88 30.20 -1.13
C ASP A 35 -9.68 31.32 -0.45
N GLU A 36 -9.86 32.46 -1.14
CA GLU A 36 -10.85 33.43 -0.70
C GLU A 36 -12.18 32.68 -0.62
N PRO A 37 -13.00 32.92 0.43
CA PRO A 37 -14.32 32.33 0.49
C PRO A 37 -15.04 32.69 -0.80
N LEU A 38 -15.30 31.67 -1.63
CA LEU A 38 -15.97 31.86 -2.90
C LEU A 38 -17.36 32.45 -2.63
N ASP A 39 -17.51 33.74 -2.87
CA ASP A 39 -18.81 34.40 -2.85
C ASP A 39 -19.59 33.88 -4.05
N PHE A 40 -20.64 33.11 -3.78
CA PHE A 40 -21.46 32.46 -4.80
C PHE A 40 -22.09 33.48 -5.77
N GLU A 41 -22.30 34.72 -5.31
CA GLU A 41 -22.83 35.82 -6.12
C GLU A 41 -21.82 36.35 -7.17
N SER A 42 -20.50 36.23 -6.93
CA SER A 42 -19.47 36.80 -7.83
C SER A 42 -19.11 35.90 -9.01
N LEU A 43 -19.43 34.61 -8.98
CA LEU A 43 -19.17 33.65 -10.07
C LEU A 43 -20.09 33.88 -11.28
N ALA A 44 -21.27 34.47 -11.08
CA ALA A 44 -22.23 34.71 -12.16
C ALA A 44 -21.81 35.86 -13.09
N GLU A 45 -20.98 36.79 -12.61
CA GLU A 45 -20.66 38.05 -13.30
C GLU A 45 -19.25 38.05 -13.94
N SER A 46 -18.36 37.12 -13.59
CA SER A 46 -17.03 37.05 -14.20
C SER A 46 -17.05 36.25 -15.50
N THR A 47 -16.72 36.86 -16.63
CA THR A 47 -16.26 36.10 -17.80
C THR A 47 -15.08 35.25 -17.36
N LEU A 48 -15.29 33.94 -17.26
CA LEU A 48 -14.27 32.99 -16.81
C LEU A 48 -12.97 33.26 -17.57
N PRO A 49 -11.82 33.36 -16.86
CA PRO A 49 -10.55 33.54 -17.54
C PRO A 49 -10.34 32.40 -18.55
N PRO A 50 -9.68 32.67 -19.69
CA PRO A 50 -9.38 31.63 -20.66
C PRO A 50 -8.67 30.49 -19.95
N ILE A 51 -9.27 29.32 -20.08
CA ILE A 51 -8.83 28.10 -19.44
C ILE A 51 -7.50 27.69 -20.06
N ASP A 52 -6.44 27.69 -19.26
CA ASP A 52 -5.14 27.12 -19.67
C ASP A 52 -5.21 25.58 -19.57
N PRO A 53 -5.13 24.85 -20.70
CA PRO A 53 -5.25 23.40 -20.70
C PRO A 53 -4.14 22.72 -19.90
N GLU A 54 -2.94 23.31 -19.79
CA GLU A 54 -1.84 22.73 -19.02
C GLU A 54 -2.12 22.82 -17.52
N LYS A 55 -2.63 23.97 -17.05
CA LYS A 55 -3.04 24.16 -15.66
C LYS A 55 -4.20 23.25 -15.29
N GLN A 56 -5.17 23.06 -16.18
CA GLN A 56 -6.25 22.10 -15.96
C GLN A 56 -5.75 20.66 -15.84
N LEU A 57 -4.86 20.24 -16.74
CA LEU A 57 -4.29 18.90 -16.69
C LEU A 57 -3.52 18.69 -15.38
N GLN A 58 -2.76 19.68 -14.93
CA GLN A 58 -2.07 19.61 -13.66
C GLN A 58 -3.04 19.44 -12.49
N ASN A 59 -4.11 20.24 -12.42
CA ASN A 59 -5.13 20.12 -11.38
C ASN A 59 -5.79 18.73 -11.37
N ILE A 60 -6.06 18.17 -12.56
CA ILE A 60 -6.62 16.83 -12.69
C ILE A 60 -5.61 15.78 -12.18
N LEU A 61 -4.34 15.90 -12.56
CA LEU A 61 -3.30 14.98 -12.11
C LEU A 61 -3.10 15.07 -10.60
N ASP A 62 -3.17 16.25 -10.00
CA ASP A 62 -3.05 16.43 -8.55
C ASP A 62 -4.24 15.79 -7.79
N CYS A 63 -5.42 15.69 -8.41
CA CYS A 63 -6.56 14.95 -7.86
C CYS A 63 -6.39 13.42 -7.99
N ILE A 64 -5.82 12.94 -9.08
CA ILE A 64 -5.65 11.49 -9.35
C ILE A 64 -4.43 10.93 -8.62
N LEU A 65 -3.35 11.72 -8.55
CA LEU A 65 -2.06 11.41 -7.97
C LEU A 65 -1.66 12.57 -7.05
N PRO A 66 -2.05 12.52 -5.77
CA PRO A 66 -1.82 13.65 -4.86
C PRO A 66 -0.33 13.98 -4.75
N PRO A 67 0.01 15.28 -4.72
CA PRO A 67 1.39 15.71 -4.64
C PRO A 67 2.03 15.29 -3.32
N ARG A 68 3.31 14.92 -3.37
CA ARG A 68 4.08 14.61 -2.17
C ARG A 68 4.54 15.89 -1.52
N ILE A 69 4.31 16.00 -0.21
CA ILE A 69 4.75 17.12 0.61
C ILE A 69 5.73 16.59 1.64
N TYR A 70 6.93 17.17 1.70
CA TYR A 70 7.92 16.78 2.69
C TYR A 70 8.73 18.00 3.13
N GLU A 71 9.28 17.92 4.34
CA GLU A 71 10.11 18.97 4.92
C GLU A 71 11.58 18.58 4.77
N SER A 72 12.38 19.46 4.19
CA SER A 72 13.84 19.30 4.13
C SER A 72 14.52 20.63 4.45
N GLU A 73 15.49 20.59 5.37
CA GLU A 73 16.28 21.77 5.80
C GLU A 73 15.43 22.98 6.26
N GLY A 74 14.27 22.72 6.91
CA GLY A 74 13.36 23.76 7.40
C GLY A 74 12.48 24.40 6.32
N LYS A 75 12.45 23.84 5.11
CA LYS A 75 11.58 24.24 4.00
C LYS A 75 10.62 23.12 3.63
N VAL A 76 9.38 23.47 3.34
CA VAL A 76 8.36 22.53 2.86
C VAL A 76 8.43 22.48 1.34
N TRP A 77 8.61 21.29 0.79
CA TRP A 77 8.65 21.04 -0.64
C TRP A 77 7.37 20.36 -1.09
N ARG A 78 6.86 20.77 -2.26
CA ARG A 78 5.76 20.10 -2.96
C ARG A 78 6.28 19.52 -4.27
N GLU A 79 6.09 18.22 -4.44
CA GLU A 79 6.43 17.50 -5.66
C GLU A 79 5.15 17.02 -6.36
N ARG A 80 4.92 17.56 -7.55
CA ARG A 80 3.77 17.22 -8.41
C ARG A 80 4.12 16.19 -9.47
N ALA A 81 3.11 15.49 -9.96
CA ALA A 81 3.23 14.60 -11.11
C ALA A 81 3.54 15.42 -12.39
N SER A 82 4.43 14.91 -13.24
CA SER A 82 4.75 15.55 -14.52
C SER A 82 3.56 15.49 -15.49
N ILE A 83 3.29 16.59 -16.20
CA ILE A 83 2.36 16.64 -17.34
C ILE A 83 2.96 16.10 -18.64
N VAL A 84 4.27 15.83 -18.68
CA VAL A 84 4.96 15.43 -19.91
C VAL A 84 4.61 13.98 -20.26
N PRO A 85 4.12 13.69 -21.48
CA PRO A 85 3.81 12.34 -21.90
C PRO A 85 5.08 11.47 -21.92
N ALA A 86 4.93 10.19 -21.60
CA ALA A 86 6.03 9.23 -21.64
C ALA A 86 6.31 8.76 -23.07
N THR A 87 7.59 8.50 -23.34
CA THR A 87 8.05 7.93 -24.60
C THR A 87 7.92 6.40 -24.55
N ARG A 88 7.87 5.73 -25.72
CA ARG A 88 7.95 4.26 -25.81
C ARG A 88 9.16 3.69 -25.07
N HIS A 89 10.29 4.40 -25.08
CA HIS A 89 11.49 4.00 -24.37
C HIS A 89 11.28 3.97 -22.85
N ASP A 90 10.70 5.04 -22.30
CA ASP A 90 10.39 5.17 -20.87
C ASP A 90 9.48 4.01 -20.38
N ILE A 91 8.48 3.63 -21.19
CA ILE A 91 7.60 2.49 -20.89
C ILE A 91 8.37 1.16 -20.88
N ALA A 92 9.24 0.95 -21.88
CA ALA A 92 10.05 -0.26 -21.98
C ALA A 92 11.04 -0.38 -20.81
N GLU A 93 11.69 0.71 -20.45
CA GLU A 93 12.59 0.77 -19.29
C GLU A 93 11.83 0.47 -17.99
N THR A 94 10.64 1.06 -17.84
CA THR A 94 9.78 0.84 -16.67
C THR A 94 9.40 -0.64 -16.56
N GLN A 95 8.98 -1.28 -17.65
CA GLN A 95 8.69 -2.71 -17.70
C GLN A 95 9.91 -3.57 -17.35
N GLU A 96 11.06 -3.28 -17.95
CA GLU A 96 12.29 -4.04 -17.74
C GLU A 96 12.73 -4.00 -16.27
N ARG A 97 12.64 -2.83 -15.63
CA ARG A 97 12.93 -2.67 -14.19
C ARG A 97 12.00 -3.51 -13.32
N PHE A 98 10.71 -3.55 -13.63
CA PHE A 98 9.75 -4.38 -12.89
C PHE A 98 10.04 -5.88 -13.05
N GLU A 99 10.30 -6.33 -14.27
CA GLU A 99 10.66 -7.73 -14.54
C GLU A 99 12.00 -8.11 -13.87
N LEU A 100 12.95 -7.18 -13.85
CA LEU A 100 14.22 -7.35 -13.14
C LEU A 100 13.99 -7.51 -11.64
N GLU A 101 13.12 -6.70 -11.03
CA GLU A 101 12.82 -6.80 -9.60
C GLU A 101 12.16 -8.14 -9.24
N LEU A 102 11.23 -8.61 -10.07
CA LEU A 102 10.62 -9.93 -9.91
C LEU A 102 11.66 -11.06 -10.00
N ARG A 103 12.61 -10.97 -10.94
CA ARG A 103 13.69 -11.95 -11.11
C ARG A 103 14.68 -11.90 -9.95
N ASN A 104 15.11 -10.70 -9.54
CA ASN A 104 16.06 -10.48 -8.45
C ASN A 104 15.52 -11.00 -7.13
N ARG A 105 14.25 -10.71 -6.83
CA ARG A 105 13.58 -11.25 -5.63
C ARG A 105 13.13 -12.71 -5.79
N LYS A 106 13.37 -13.35 -6.94
CA LYS A 106 13.02 -14.75 -7.24
C LYS A 106 11.53 -15.06 -7.01
N ALA A 107 10.66 -14.16 -7.46
CA ALA A 107 9.22 -14.34 -7.37
C ALA A 107 8.78 -15.57 -8.20
N LYS A 108 7.88 -16.40 -7.64
CA LYS A 108 7.36 -17.59 -8.34
C LYS A 108 6.45 -17.17 -9.50
N PRO A 109 6.58 -17.77 -10.71
CA PRO A 109 5.73 -17.47 -11.85
C PRO A 109 4.24 -17.82 -11.66
N PHE A 110 3.94 -18.80 -10.80
CA PHE A 110 2.61 -19.37 -10.63
C PHE A 110 2.22 -19.50 -9.15
N GLY A 111 0.91 -19.55 -8.89
CA GLY A 111 0.33 -19.69 -7.57
C GLY A 111 0.45 -18.43 -6.71
N ILE A 112 0.04 -18.54 -5.44
CA ILE A 112 0.18 -17.45 -4.47
C ILE A 112 1.66 -17.33 -4.10
N CYS A 113 2.22 -16.13 -4.31
CA CYS A 113 3.62 -15.83 -4.01
C CYS A 113 3.69 -14.56 -3.15
N PRO A 114 4.18 -14.64 -1.90
CA PRO A 114 4.30 -13.48 -1.01
C PRO A 114 5.18 -12.38 -1.61
N ILE A 115 6.36 -12.75 -2.13
CA ILE A 115 7.28 -11.79 -2.77
C ILE A 115 6.62 -11.05 -3.94
N ARG A 116 5.81 -11.76 -4.73
CA ARG A 116 5.05 -11.14 -5.81
C ARG A 116 4.02 -10.21 -5.21
N ARG A 117 3.23 -10.66 -4.23
CA ARG A 117 2.25 -9.82 -3.54
C ARG A 117 2.92 -8.56 -2.98
N ASP A 118 4.03 -8.68 -2.24
CA ASP A 118 4.77 -7.54 -1.68
C ASP A 118 5.24 -6.54 -2.75
N ILE A 119 5.73 -7.02 -3.89
CA ILE A 119 6.10 -6.13 -5.02
C ILE A 119 4.84 -5.47 -5.55
N TYR A 120 3.74 -6.20 -5.75
CA TYR A 120 2.47 -5.64 -6.20
C TYR A 120 1.87 -4.68 -5.16
N ASP A 121 2.02 -4.91 -3.87
CA ASP A 121 1.55 -3.98 -2.84
C ASP A 121 2.39 -2.69 -2.85
N GLN A 122 3.71 -2.78 -3.11
CA GLN A 122 4.55 -1.62 -3.42
C GLN A 122 4.21 -0.94 -4.76
N LEU A 123 3.49 -1.63 -5.64
CA LEU A 123 2.92 -1.04 -6.85
C LEU A 123 1.57 -0.42 -6.57
N PHE A 124 0.87 -0.90 -5.55
CA PHE A 124 -0.55 -0.72 -5.35
C PHE A 124 -0.93 -0.24 -3.92
N GLY A 125 -0.04 0.35 -3.14
CA GLY A 125 -0.34 0.67 -1.73
C GLY A 125 -0.32 2.17 -1.46
N CYS A 126 -1.49 2.73 -1.15
CA CYS A 126 -1.63 3.74 -0.11
C CYS A 126 -2.45 3.05 0.99
N ASP A 127 -1.81 2.56 2.05
CA ASP A 127 -2.52 2.06 3.22
C ASP A 127 -3.05 3.26 4.01
N GLU A 128 -4.20 3.80 3.61
CA GLU A 128 -5.05 4.59 4.50
C GLU A 128 -5.86 3.61 5.38
N GLY A 129 -5.21 2.98 6.37
CA GLY A 129 -5.94 2.04 7.22
C GLY A 129 -5.22 1.30 8.34
N ALA A 130 -3.93 1.54 8.61
CA ALA A 130 -3.23 0.86 9.71
C ALA A 130 -2.95 1.78 10.90
N GLU A 131 -4.00 2.29 11.55
CA GLU A 131 -3.90 2.72 12.94
C GLU A 131 -3.87 1.48 13.85
N GLU A 132 -2.71 0.82 13.99
CA GLU A 132 -2.41 0.19 15.28
C GLU A 132 -0.90 0.04 15.59
N LYS A 133 -0.44 0.96 16.43
CA LYS A 133 0.50 0.74 17.56
C LYS A 133 1.76 -0.08 17.25
N THR A 134 2.73 0.52 16.57
CA THR A 134 4.12 0.38 17.01
C THR A 134 4.85 1.72 16.88
N SER A 135 5.33 2.20 18.03
CA SER A 135 6.27 3.29 18.20
C SER A 135 7.36 3.26 17.12
N GLY A 136 7.38 4.29 16.27
CA GLY A 136 8.59 4.69 15.55
C GLY A 136 8.83 4.10 14.16
N LYS A 137 7.80 3.96 13.31
CA LYS A 137 8.01 3.85 11.87
C LYS A 137 7.27 4.96 11.15
N THR A 138 8.05 5.91 10.66
CA THR A 138 7.65 7.03 9.82
C THR A 138 6.83 6.55 8.62
N CYS A 139 5.65 7.15 8.46
CA CYS A 139 4.99 7.48 7.20
C CYS A 139 5.42 6.60 6.01
N TRP A 140 4.67 5.54 5.73
CA TRP A 140 4.87 4.68 4.56
C TRP A 140 4.43 5.35 3.25
N ALA A 141 4.73 6.63 3.05
CA ALA A 141 4.33 7.42 1.87
C ALA A 141 5.24 7.22 0.65
N ILE A 142 6.20 6.28 0.68
CA ILE A 142 7.30 6.33 -0.29
C ILE A 142 7.11 5.41 -1.49
N ASN A 143 6.52 4.21 -1.43
CA ASN A 143 6.61 3.28 -2.57
C ASN A 143 5.24 2.87 -3.15
N ALA A 144 4.74 3.67 -4.11
CA ALA A 144 3.61 3.33 -5.00
C ALA A 144 3.98 3.60 -6.49
N HIS A 145 5.25 3.44 -6.86
CA HIS A 145 5.82 4.23 -7.96
C HIS A 145 5.42 3.85 -9.38
N PHE A 146 5.11 2.58 -9.67
CA PHE A 146 4.99 2.14 -11.06
C PHE A 146 3.55 2.12 -11.59
N THR A 147 2.54 1.75 -10.78
CA THR A 147 1.15 1.85 -11.27
C THR A 147 0.70 3.31 -11.32
N ASP A 148 1.20 4.13 -10.40
CA ASP A 148 1.00 5.57 -10.44
C ASP A 148 1.63 6.19 -11.69
N GLU A 149 2.79 5.71 -12.14
CA GLU A 149 3.37 6.16 -13.41
C GLU A 149 2.53 5.73 -14.63
N LEU A 150 1.99 4.50 -14.64
CA LEU A 150 1.06 4.09 -15.69
C LEU A 150 -0.24 4.91 -15.68
N ILE A 151 -0.80 5.19 -14.50
CA ILE A 151 -1.99 6.02 -14.34
C ILE A 151 -1.69 7.45 -14.78
N ARG A 152 -0.53 8.01 -14.42
CA ARG A 152 -0.07 9.32 -14.88
C ARG A 152 -0.02 9.38 -16.41
N GLN A 153 0.66 8.42 -17.04
CA GLN A 153 0.80 8.36 -18.51
C GLN A 153 -0.55 8.26 -19.22
N VAL A 154 -1.46 7.43 -18.70
CA VAL A 154 -2.79 7.30 -19.26
C VAL A 154 -3.61 8.58 -19.04
N SER A 155 -3.50 9.21 -17.87
CA SER A 155 -4.20 10.44 -17.51
C SER A 155 -3.76 11.64 -18.36
N VAL A 156 -2.46 11.73 -18.68
CA VAL A 156 -1.92 12.74 -19.60
C VAL A 156 -2.53 12.62 -20.99
N ASN A 157 -2.78 11.40 -21.46
CA ASN A 157 -3.44 11.17 -22.75
C ASN A 157 -4.96 11.40 -22.68
N CYS A 158 -5.60 10.91 -21.62
CA CYS A 158 -7.04 10.98 -21.40
C CYS A 158 -7.33 10.80 -19.90
N ALA A 159 -7.72 11.88 -19.24
CA ALA A 159 -7.96 11.94 -17.80
C ALA A 159 -9.05 10.95 -17.35
N GLU A 160 -10.12 10.81 -18.13
CA GLU A 160 -11.26 9.93 -17.80
C GLU A 160 -10.82 8.47 -17.76
N ARG A 161 -9.91 8.07 -18.65
CA ARG A 161 -9.34 6.73 -18.65
C ARG A 161 -8.46 6.50 -17.44
N GLY A 162 -7.65 7.49 -17.07
CA GLY A 162 -6.82 7.45 -15.86
C GLY A 162 -7.66 7.27 -14.59
N LEU A 163 -8.74 8.05 -14.46
CA LEU A 163 -9.68 7.95 -13.34
C LEU A 163 -10.39 6.60 -13.28
N MET A 164 -10.76 6.03 -14.43
CA MET A 164 -11.34 4.69 -14.48
C MET A 164 -10.34 3.62 -14.01
N LEU A 165 -9.07 3.70 -14.43
CA LEU A 165 -8.02 2.79 -13.96
C LEU A 165 -7.77 2.90 -12.46
N LEU A 166 -7.77 4.12 -11.92
CA LEU A 166 -7.67 4.37 -10.49
C LEU A 166 -8.78 3.65 -9.70
N ARG A 167 -10.04 3.80 -10.13
CA ARG A 167 -11.18 3.15 -9.47
C ARG A 167 -11.14 1.62 -9.54
N VAL A 168 -10.83 1.07 -10.73
CA VAL A 168 -10.72 -0.39 -10.91
C VAL A 168 -9.63 -0.95 -10.01
N ARG A 169 -8.50 -0.24 -9.92
CA ARG A 169 -7.39 -0.60 -9.05
C ARG A 169 -7.81 -0.66 -7.58
N ASP A 170 -8.53 0.35 -7.10
CA ASP A 170 -8.94 0.41 -5.69
C ASP A 170 -9.99 -0.67 -5.36
N GLU A 171 -10.93 -0.95 -6.28
CA GLU A 171 -11.87 -2.07 -6.16
C GLU A 171 -11.15 -3.44 -6.10
N LEU A 172 -10.15 -3.65 -6.96
CA LEU A 172 -9.36 -4.90 -6.95
C LEU A 172 -8.59 -5.10 -5.64
N ARG A 173 -8.08 -4.01 -5.04
CA ARG A 173 -7.43 -4.07 -3.72
C ARG A 173 -8.42 -4.43 -2.64
N LEU A 174 -9.57 -3.76 -2.62
CA LEU A 174 -10.62 -4.02 -1.63
C LEU A 174 -11.11 -5.48 -1.70
N THR A 175 -11.35 -5.98 -2.92
CA THR A 175 -11.77 -7.38 -3.11
C THR A 175 -10.68 -8.36 -2.66
N LEU A 176 -9.41 -8.14 -3.01
CA LEU A 176 -8.31 -9.00 -2.57
C LEU A 176 -8.18 -9.04 -1.04
N PHE A 177 -8.24 -7.88 -0.40
CA PHE A 177 -8.19 -7.73 1.06
C PHE A 177 -9.35 -8.45 1.74
N SER A 178 -10.57 -8.33 1.21
CA SER A 178 -11.73 -9.05 1.73
C SER A 178 -11.56 -10.57 1.67
N TYR A 179 -11.00 -11.10 0.57
CA TYR A 179 -10.74 -12.53 0.43
C TYR A 179 -9.67 -13.02 1.40
N GLU A 180 -8.62 -12.24 1.62
CA GLU A 180 -7.58 -12.54 2.60
C GLU A 180 -8.17 -12.68 4.00
N HIS A 181 -8.98 -11.72 4.43
CA HIS A 181 -9.63 -11.79 5.74
C HIS A 181 -10.60 -12.96 5.91
N VAL A 182 -11.36 -13.30 4.87
CA VAL A 182 -12.24 -14.48 4.91
C VAL A 182 -11.41 -15.76 5.01
N LEU A 183 -10.27 -15.84 4.31
CA LEU A 183 -9.36 -16.99 4.38
C LEU A 183 -8.72 -17.12 5.76
N GLU A 184 -8.23 -16.04 6.35
CA GLU A 184 -7.68 -16.01 7.71
C GLU A 184 -8.72 -16.47 8.74
N SER A 185 -9.95 -15.96 8.62
CA SER A 185 -11.07 -16.33 9.48
C SER A 185 -11.44 -17.81 9.34
N ALA A 186 -11.45 -18.33 8.11
CA ALA A 186 -11.74 -19.74 7.83
C ALA A 186 -10.66 -20.67 8.39
N ILE A 187 -9.38 -20.33 8.21
CA ILE A 187 -8.25 -21.09 8.77
C ILE A 187 -8.33 -21.11 10.29
N ALA A 188 -8.57 -19.96 10.92
CA ALA A 188 -8.69 -19.86 12.37
C ALA A 188 -9.87 -20.70 12.90
N TYR A 189 -11.00 -20.71 12.20
CA TYR A 189 -12.13 -21.59 12.53
C TYR A 189 -11.75 -23.08 12.43
N GLY A 190 -11.05 -23.47 11.36
CA GLY A 190 -10.59 -24.84 11.17
C GLY A 190 -9.69 -25.32 12.32
N ILE A 191 -8.73 -24.50 12.73
CA ILE A 191 -7.83 -24.79 13.86
C ILE A 191 -8.63 -24.95 15.16
N ARG A 192 -9.52 -23.99 15.48
CA ARG A 192 -10.35 -24.04 16.68
C ARG A 192 -11.23 -25.29 16.72
N LYS A 193 -11.83 -25.67 15.60
CA LYS A 193 -12.70 -26.85 15.52
C LYS A 193 -11.91 -28.14 15.75
N SER A 194 -10.73 -28.27 15.16
CA SER A 194 -9.83 -29.42 15.35
C SER A 194 -9.39 -29.55 16.81
N LEU A 195 -8.99 -28.45 17.44
CA LEU A 195 -8.59 -28.43 18.85
C LEU A 195 -9.75 -28.79 19.78
N ALA A 196 -10.96 -28.30 19.49
CA ALA A 196 -12.14 -28.62 20.28
C ALA A 196 -12.47 -30.13 20.23
N THR A 197 -12.33 -30.77 19.06
CA THR A 197 -12.54 -32.22 18.94
C THR A 197 -11.48 -33.04 19.66
N GLU A 198 -10.21 -32.62 19.61
CA GLU A 198 -9.12 -33.27 20.35
C GLU A 198 -9.34 -33.16 21.87
N HIS A 199 -9.77 -31.98 22.33
CA HIS A 199 -10.09 -31.76 23.74
C HIS A 199 -11.25 -32.63 24.23
N GLN A 200 -12.32 -32.79 23.42
CA GLN A 200 -13.42 -33.68 23.74
C GLN A 200 -12.98 -35.14 23.79
N GLN A 201 -12.14 -35.58 22.85
CA GLN A 201 -11.60 -36.94 22.83
C GLN A 201 -10.71 -37.24 24.04
N THR A 202 -9.79 -36.33 24.38
CA THR A 202 -8.92 -36.48 25.55
C THR A 202 -9.73 -36.55 26.85
N THR A 203 -10.73 -35.69 27.00
CA THR A 203 -11.66 -35.74 28.14
C THR A 203 -12.39 -37.09 28.23
N ALA A 204 -12.94 -37.58 27.10
CA ALA A 204 -13.64 -38.85 27.05
C ALA A 204 -12.73 -40.06 27.35
N VAL A 205 -11.46 -40.03 26.92
CA VAL A 205 -10.47 -41.08 27.24
C VAL A 205 -10.16 -41.10 28.73
N VAL A 206 -9.95 -39.94 29.34
CA VAL A 206 -9.72 -39.83 30.79
C VAL A 206 -10.92 -40.38 31.58
N GLU A 207 -12.14 -40.03 31.18
CA GLU A 207 -13.37 -40.57 31.79
C GLU A 207 -13.48 -42.09 31.64
N ARG A 208 -13.17 -42.63 30.45
CA ARG A 208 -13.14 -44.08 30.21
C ARG A 208 -12.16 -44.78 31.16
N ASP A 209 -10.95 -44.25 31.29
CA ASP A 209 -9.90 -44.87 32.11
C ASP A 209 -10.28 -44.86 33.60
N GLN A 210 -10.89 -43.76 34.08
CA GLN A 210 -11.43 -43.66 35.44
C GLN A 210 -12.54 -44.70 35.67
N LEU A 211 -13.48 -44.84 34.73
CA LEU A 211 -14.57 -45.81 34.82
C LEU A 211 -14.07 -47.26 34.76
N GLN A 212 -13.03 -47.55 33.97
CA GLN A 212 -12.42 -48.88 33.91
C GLN A 212 -11.75 -49.24 35.24
N GLU A 213 -10.99 -48.31 35.82
CA GLU A 213 -10.35 -48.53 37.12
C GLU A 213 -11.40 -48.71 38.23
N HIS A 214 -12.48 -47.91 38.21
CA HIS A 214 -13.56 -48.06 39.17
C HIS A 214 -14.27 -49.43 39.05
N ASN A 215 -14.58 -49.87 37.82
CA ASN A 215 -15.18 -51.20 37.59
C ASN A 215 -14.26 -52.33 38.07
N LYS A 216 -12.95 -52.22 37.84
CA LYS A 216 -11.97 -53.20 38.31
C LYS A 216 -11.96 -53.30 39.84
N GLN A 217 -12.01 -52.16 40.53
CA GLN A 217 -12.12 -52.12 41.99
C GLN A 217 -13.41 -52.75 42.51
N LEU A 218 -14.53 -52.53 41.83
CA LEU A 218 -15.81 -53.14 42.19
C LEU A 218 -15.78 -54.67 42.01
N LEU A 219 -15.24 -55.16 40.90
CA LEU A 219 -15.10 -56.60 40.66
C LEU A 219 -14.24 -57.30 41.71
N ALA A 220 -13.14 -56.66 42.14
CA ALA A 220 -12.28 -57.17 43.21
C ALA A 220 -12.94 -57.21 44.61
N LYS A 221 -14.09 -56.54 44.79
CA LYS A 221 -14.88 -56.59 46.04
C LYS A 221 -15.98 -57.64 46.00
N VAL A 222 -16.38 -58.08 44.80
CA VAL A 222 -17.50 -59.01 44.59
C VAL A 222 -17.03 -60.47 44.54
N PHE A 223 -15.82 -60.70 44.05
CA PHE A 223 -15.13 -62.00 44.11
C PHE A 223 -14.08 -62.01 45.22
#